data_AF-A0A1V3RRP8-F1
#
_entry.id   AF-A0A1V3RRP8-F1
#
_cell.length_a   1.000
_cell.length_b   1.000
_cell.length_c   1.000
_cell.angle_alpha   90.00
_cell.angle_beta   90.00
_cell.angle_gamma   90.00
#
_symmetry.space_group_name_H-M   'P 1'
#
loop_
_entity.id
_entity.type
_entity.pdbx_description
1 polymer ?
#
loop_
_entity_poly.entity_id
_entity_poly.type
_entity_poly.pdbx_seq_one_letter_code
_entity_poly.pdbx_strand_id
1 'polypeptide(L)'
;MAHLTIAASEATFKALFDTLRDNFQLTHSDSASFGPFSASYAVDAHLEGGTIDLRADNTVQIKELDIKWDQLDLSLGLNIPEVCVGGFCIIPNPFGGCLLRAPRICAFSADPDISFTLPLGGLITSEISVTGTLLTKYATNPARPAGMNDWDAQDANPSLANHWQLFVDPQFLDLDIFDIADIVGDLLENAVDAAIDNLLGFLPGWARAIVRAILGPVIDLIRAILDIADDIQEWISDLLNVSFGLLDFALQMVADYLANQSPLHQIEDPFPMLEAAPNPNPGNPTMLIPVKVPIRDLKVFNNDVEMVLEGNVG
;
A
#
# COMPACT_ATOMS: atom_id res chain seq x y z
N MET A 1 -39.94 -4.70 -16.01
CA MET A 1 -38.99 -5.42 -16.88
C MET A 1 -37.97 -4.40 -17.35
N ALA A 2 -36.69 -4.75 -17.32
CA ALA A 2 -35.65 -3.91 -17.89
C ALA A 2 -35.87 -3.75 -19.41
N HIS A 3 -35.48 -2.60 -19.95
CA HIS A 3 -35.48 -2.38 -21.40
C HIS A 3 -34.22 -2.97 -22.04
N LEU A 4 -33.12 -3.04 -21.28
CA LEU A 4 -31.83 -3.55 -21.69
C LEU A 4 -31.34 -4.56 -20.65
N THR A 5 -30.88 -5.72 -21.12
CA THR A 5 -30.22 -6.73 -20.29
C THR A 5 -28.97 -7.21 -21.03
N ILE A 6 -27.83 -7.17 -20.34
CA ILE A 6 -26.54 -7.66 -20.84
C ILE A 6 -26.01 -8.62 -19.78
N ALA A 7 -25.43 -9.74 -20.22
CA ALA A 7 -24.76 -10.66 -19.33
C ALA A 7 -23.33 -10.92 -19.81
N ALA A 8 -22.41 -11.03 -18.85
CA ALA A 8 -21.02 -11.34 -19.06
C ALA A 8 -20.67 -12.60 -18.27
N SER A 9 -20.01 -13.56 -18.91
CA SER A 9 -19.56 -14.77 -18.25
C SER A 9 -18.52 -14.47 -17.16
N GLU A 10 -18.36 -15.39 -16.21
CA GLU A 10 -17.30 -15.34 -15.21
C GLU A 10 -15.90 -15.14 -15.83
N ALA A 11 -15.63 -15.74 -16.99
CA ALA A 11 -14.36 -15.55 -17.70
C ALA A 11 -14.13 -14.10 -18.15
N THR A 12 -15.18 -13.43 -18.63
CA THR A 12 -15.11 -12.01 -18.98
C THR A 12 -14.95 -11.16 -17.73
N PHE A 13 -15.68 -11.47 -16.66
CA PHE A 13 -15.52 -10.78 -15.37
C PHE A 13 -14.09 -10.89 -14.86
N LYS A 14 -13.49 -12.09 -14.94
CA LYS A 14 -12.12 -12.34 -14.56
C LYS A 14 -11.14 -11.48 -15.37
N ALA A 15 -11.31 -11.37 -16.68
CA ALA A 15 -10.45 -10.49 -17.48
C ALA A 15 -10.55 -9.00 -17.09
N LEU A 16 -11.76 -8.53 -16.73
CA LEU A 16 -11.95 -7.17 -16.22
C LEU A 16 -11.25 -6.99 -14.86
N PHE A 17 -11.41 -7.95 -13.96
CA PHE A 17 -10.78 -7.92 -12.64
C PHE A 17 -9.26 -8.05 -12.72
N ASP A 18 -8.72 -8.93 -13.56
CA ASP A 18 -7.28 -9.07 -13.78
C ASP A 18 -6.67 -7.72 -14.21
N THR A 19 -7.36 -6.98 -15.10
CA THR A 19 -6.94 -5.64 -15.50
C THR A 19 -6.94 -4.66 -14.33
N LEU A 20 -7.93 -4.72 -13.42
CA LEU A 20 -7.92 -3.90 -12.21
C LEU A 20 -6.78 -4.29 -11.27
N ARG A 21 -6.62 -5.58 -10.99
CA ARG A 21 -5.57 -6.13 -10.14
C ARG A 21 -4.19 -5.67 -10.60
N ASP A 22 -3.90 -5.86 -11.88
CA ASP A 22 -2.58 -5.58 -12.46
C ASP A 22 -2.24 -4.09 -12.50
N ASN A 23 -3.23 -3.21 -12.35
CA ASN A 23 -3.04 -1.76 -12.26
C ASN A 23 -3.08 -1.23 -10.81
N PHE A 24 -3.25 -2.09 -9.81
CA PHE A 24 -3.15 -1.69 -8.41
C PHE A 24 -1.67 -1.46 -8.04
N GLN A 25 -1.41 -0.31 -7.41
CA GLN A 25 -0.12 -0.01 -6.80
C GLN A 25 -0.35 0.65 -5.44
N LEU A 26 0.42 0.21 -4.46
CA LEU A 26 0.42 0.76 -3.11
C LEU A 26 1.83 1.24 -2.79
N THR A 27 2.04 2.55 -2.73
CA THR A 27 3.29 3.14 -2.25
C THR A 27 3.01 3.98 -1.03
N HIS A 28 3.67 3.67 0.09
CA HIS A 28 3.48 4.40 1.34
C HIS A 28 4.73 4.35 2.20
N SER A 29 4.90 5.33 3.08
CA SER A 29 5.98 5.32 4.06
C SER A 29 5.56 6.17 5.25
N ASP A 30 5.91 5.74 6.44
CA ASP A 30 5.69 6.52 7.64
C ASP A 30 6.79 6.28 8.67
N SER A 31 6.85 7.14 9.69
CA SER A 31 7.82 7.06 10.77
C SER A 31 7.24 7.58 12.09
N ALA A 32 7.64 6.95 13.18
CA ALA A 32 7.27 7.34 14.54
C ALA A 32 8.50 7.40 15.44
N SER A 33 8.45 8.29 16.44
CA SER A 33 9.48 8.44 17.46
C SER A 33 8.89 8.21 18.86
N PHE A 34 9.57 7.40 19.67
CA PHE A 34 9.16 6.96 20.99
C PHE A 34 10.23 7.32 22.04
N GLY A 35 10.61 8.60 22.06
CA GLY A 35 11.70 9.09 22.91
C GLY A 35 13.06 8.77 22.28
N PRO A 36 13.91 7.92 22.90
CA PRO A 36 15.19 7.54 22.31
C PRO A 36 15.03 6.55 21.15
N PHE A 37 13.85 5.99 20.88
CA PHE A 37 13.64 5.06 19.76
C PHE A 37 12.93 5.75 18.61
N SER A 38 13.26 5.35 17.39
CA SER A 38 12.49 5.68 16.19
C SER A 38 12.24 4.41 15.38
N ALA A 39 11.11 4.36 14.71
CA ALA A 39 10.80 3.27 13.80
C ALA A 39 10.16 3.88 12.54
N SER A 40 10.53 3.39 11.37
CA SER A 40 9.94 3.82 10.12
C SER A 40 9.78 2.66 9.17
N TYR A 41 8.86 2.78 8.23
CA TYR A 41 8.70 1.83 7.16
C TYR A 41 8.55 2.54 5.82
N ALA A 42 8.95 1.86 4.75
CA ALA A 42 8.64 2.23 3.38
C ALA A 42 8.16 1.00 2.63
N VAL A 43 7.03 1.12 1.93
CA VAL A 43 6.41 0.05 1.18
C VAL A 43 6.14 0.44 -0.25
N ASP A 44 6.32 -0.53 -1.12
CA ASP A 44 5.81 -0.58 -2.48
C ASP A 44 5.22 -1.98 -2.69
N ALA A 45 4.00 -2.05 -3.23
CA ALA A 45 3.31 -3.30 -3.41
C ALA A 45 2.33 -3.29 -4.57
N HIS A 46 2.10 -4.48 -5.12
CA HIS A 46 1.08 -4.74 -6.13
C HIS A 46 0.28 -5.99 -5.76
N LEU A 47 -0.81 -6.22 -6.50
CA LEU A 47 -1.64 -7.41 -6.34
C LEU A 47 -1.28 -8.46 -7.39
N GLU A 48 -1.23 -9.73 -6.97
CA GLU A 48 -1.07 -10.87 -7.87
C GLU A 48 -2.06 -11.99 -7.55
N GLY A 49 -2.23 -12.93 -8.47
CA GLY A 49 -3.08 -14.10 -8.24
C GLY A 49 -4.57 -13.73 -8.14
N GLY A 50 -5.27 -14.42 -7.25
CA GLY A 50 -6.73 -14.30 -7.11
C GLY A 50 -7.49 -15.32 -7.94
N THR A 51 -8.40 -16.04 -7.29
CA THR A 51 -9.46 -16.83 -7.92
C THR A 51 -10.80 -16.16 -7.66
N ILE A 52 -11.63 -16.07 -8.70
CA ILE A 52 -12.91 -15.38 -8.64
C ILE A 52 -14.02 -16.42 -8.71
N ASP A 53 -15.05 -16.20 -7.89
CA ASP A 53 -16.26 -17.01 -7.83
C ASP A 53 -17.47 -16.06 -7.77
N LEU A 54 -18.31 -16.08 -8.82
CA LEU A 54 -19.60 -15.40 -8.82
C LEU A 54 -20.62 -16.33 -8.16
N ARG A 55 -21.50 -15.81 -7.29
CA ARG A 55 -22.36 -16.66 -6.47
C ARG A 55 -23.84 -16.37 -6.64
N ALA A 56 -24.67 -17.40 -6.47
CA ALA A 56 -26.12 -17.27 -6.66
C ALA A 56 -26.79 -16.29 -5.68
N ASP A 57 -26.11 -15.90 -4.60
CA ASP A 57 -26.57 -14.93 -3.60
C ASP A 57 -26.19 -13.48 -3.93
N ASN A 58 -25.76 -13.21 -5.18
CA ASN A 58 -25.31 -11.90 -5.65
C ASN A 58 -24.01 -11.40 -5.00
N THR A 59 -23.20 -12.31 -4.46
CA THR A 59 -21.87 -11.98 -3.96
C THR A 59 -20.79 -12.33 -4.98
N VAL A 60 -19.67 -11.62 -4.90
CA VAL A 60 -18.43 -11.95 -5.60
C VAL A 60 -17.43 -12.34 -4.54
N GLN A 61 -16.83 -13.51 -4.68
CA GLN A 61 -15.71 -13.91 -3.85
C GLN A 61 -14.42 -13.87 -4.66
N ILE A 62 -13.39 -13.26 -4.10
CA ILE A 62 -12.02 -13.30 -4.58
C ILE A 62 -11.20 -13.96 -3.48
N LYS A 63 -10.56 -15.09 -3.76
CA LYS A 63 -9.70 -15.82 -2.81
C LYS A 63 -8.27 -15.81 -3.31
N GLU A 64 -7.30 -16.03 -2.42
CA GLU A 64 -5.90 -16.21 -2.79
C GLU A 64 -5.37 -15.00 -3.59
N LEU A 65 -5.80 -13.78 -3.21
CA LEU A 65 -5.32 -12.54 -3.81
C LEU A 65 -4.09 -12.09 -3.04
N ASP A 66 -2.92 -12.19 -3.65
CA ASP A 66 -1.66 -11.87 -2.99
C ASP A 66 -1.41 -10.37 -3.01
N ILE A 67 -0.99 -9.81 -1.88
CA ILE A 67 -0.20 -8.57 -1.84
C ILE A 67 1.27 -8.96 -1.93
N LYS A 68 1.89 -8.61 -3.04
CA LYS A 68 3.34 -8.73 -3.23
C LYS A 68 3.99 -7.43 -2.79
N TRP A 69 4.79 -7.52 -1.74
CA TRP A 69 5.58 -6.40 -1.23
C TRP A 69 6.89 -6.30 -2.04
N ASP A 70 6.90 -5.49 -3.09
CA ASP A 70 8.09 -5.21 -3.90
C ASP A 70 9.18 -4.53 -3.06
N GLN A 71 8.75 -3.58 -2.22
CA GLN A 71 9.56 -2.96 -1.18
C GLN A 71 8.81 -3.09 0.15
N LEU A 72 9.54 -3.50 1.19
CA LEU A 72 9.09 -3.47 2.58
C LEU A 72 10.32 -3.24 3.45
N ASP A 73 10.74 -2.00 3.53
CA ASP A 73 11.91 -1.61 4.32
C ASP A 73 11.47 -1.20 5.71
N LEU A 74 11.76 -2.04 6.70
CA LEU A 74 11.53 -1.72 8.10
C LEU A 74 12.82 -1.17 8.71
N SER A 75 12.81 0.09 9.12
CA SER A 75 13.96 0.73 9.75
C SER A 75 13.70 0.99 11.23
N LEU A 76 14.66 0.60 12.06
CA LEU A 76 14.66 0.83 13.49
C LEU A 76 15.86 1.70 13.85
N GLY A 77 15.61 2.73 14.63
CA GLY A 77 16.61 3.70 15.06
C GLY A 77 16.62 3.87 16.58
N LEU A 78 17.79 4.17 17.11
CA LEU A 78 18.02 4.53 18.50
C LEU A 78 18.92 5.76 18.60
N ASN A 79 18.40 6.76 19.31
CA ASN A 79 19.08 7.92 19.84
C ASN A 79 19.60 7.65 21.24
N ILE A 80 20.92 7.65 21.39
CA ILE A 80 21.60 7.51 22.68
C ILE A 80 22.05 8.91 23.12
N PRO A 81 21.73 9.35 24.35
CA PRO A 81 22.24 10.62 24.85
C PRO A 81 23.77 10.69 24.76
N GLU A 82 24.31 11.80 24.26
CA GLU A 82 25.76 11.99 24.08
C GLU A 82 26.54 11.68 25.36
N VAL A 83 27.48 10.74 25.27
CA VAL A 83 28.36 10.37 26.39
C VAL A 83 29.76 10.88 26.12
N CYS A 84 30.23 11.77 27.00
CA CYS A 84 31.60 12.29 26.95
C CYS A 84 32.46 11.72 28.07
N VAL A 85 33.55 11.06 27.71
CA VAL A 85 34.55 10.53 28.65
C VAL A 85 35.87 11.29 28.50
N GLY A 86 36.49 11.63 29.63
CA GLY A 86 37.75 12.39 29.66
C GLY A 86 37.55 13.90 29.81
N GLY A 87 38.53 14.71 29.37
CA GLY A 87 38.49 16.17 29.54
C GLY A 87 38.75 16.68 30.96
N PHE A 88 39.02 15.78 31.91
CA PHE A 88 39.46 16.14 33.25
C PHE A 88 40.90 16.66 33.23
N CYS A 89 41.23 17.47 34.23
CA CYS A 89 42.53 18.08 34.30
C CYS A 89 43.57 17.13 34.89
N ILE A 90 44.63 16.82 34.13
CA ILE A 90 45.75 16.02 34.61
C ILE A 90 46.72 16.91 35.40
N ILE A 91 47.00 18.12 34.89
CA ILE A 91 47.91 19.07 35.53
C ILE A 91 47.17 20.39 35.79
N PRO A 92 46.75 20.68 37.03
CA PRO A 92 46.08 21.94 37.36
C PRO A 92 47.04 23.13 37.29
N ASN A 93 46.55 24.26 36.78
CA ASN A 93 47.26 25.53 36.85
C ASN A 93 47.09 26.14 38.26
N PRO A 94 48.17 26.56 38.95
CA PRO A 94 48.07 27.23 40.24
C PRO A 94 47.26 28.54 40.26
N PHE A 95 46.96 29.14 39.10
CA PHE A 95 46.14 30.36 38.97
C PHE A 95 44.69 30.11 38.54
N GLY A 96 44.24 28.85 38.57
CA GLY A 96 42.92 28.44 38.07
C GLY A 96 42.98 28.10 36.58
N GLY A 97 42.66 26.86 36.24
CA GLY A 97 42.71 26.34 34.88
C GLY A 97 43.44 25.00 34.79
N CYS A 98 43.70 24.53 33.56
CA CYS A 98 44.34 23.25 33.32
C CYS A 98 45.48 23.35 32.30
N LEU A 99 46.69 22.96 32.69
CA LEU A 99 47.89 22.94 31.84
C LEU A 99 47.92 21.72 30.91
N LEU A 100 47.43 20.58 31.37
CA LEU A 100 47.33 19.35 30.57
C LEU A 100 45.99 18.69 30.84
N ARG A 101 45.15 18.61 29.81
CA ARG A 101 43.85 17.94 29.87
C ARG A 101 43.97 16.54 29.32
N ALA A 102 43.31 15.60 29.98
CA ALA A 102 43.06 14.31 29.37
C ALA A 102 42.24 14.52 28.08
N PRO A 103 42.51 13.78 27.00
CA PRO A 103 41.68 13.83 25.80
C PRO A 103 40.22 13.60 26.18
N ARG A 104 39.32 14.41 25.59
CA ARG A 104 37.86 14.23 25.71
C ARG A 104 37.38 13.55 24.46
N ILE A 105 36.64 12.47 24.62
CA ILE A 105 35.99 11.76 23.54
C ILE A 105 34.49 11.79 23.85
N CYS A 106 33.70 12.32 22.93
CA CYS A 106 32.24 12.22 22.99
C CYS A 106 31.78 11.21 21.95
N ALA A 107 30.83 10.37 22.33
CA ALA A 107 30.18 9.40 21.48
C ALA A 107 28.66 9.63 21.52
N PHE A 108 27.96 9.16 20.49
CA PHE A 108 26.51 9.28 20.34
C PHE A 108 26.00 10.73 20.18
N SER A 109 26.48 11.40 19.14
CA SER A 109 26.08 12.76 18.80
C SER A 109 25.26 12.86 17.50
N ALA A 110 24.87 11.72 16.93
CA ALA A 110 24.04 11.63 15.72
C ALA A 110 22.56 11.44 16.08
N ASP A 111 21.66 11.58 15.09
CA ASP A 111 20.22 11.39 15.26
C ASP A 111 19.61 10.71 14.02
N PRO A 112 19.29 9.39 14.05
CA PRO A 112 19.58 8.43 15.12
C PRO A 112 21.07 8.07 15.23
N ASP A 113 21.53 7.73 16.44
CA ASP A 113 22.90 7.24 16.69
C ASP A 113 23.15 5.82 16.18
N ILE A 114 22.09 5.01 16.17
CA ILE A 114 22.06 3.67 15.61
C ILE A 114 20.85 3.60 14.71
N SER A 115 21.03 3.08 13.50
CA SER A 115 19.92 2.67 12.66
C SER A 115 20.27 1.40 11.93
N PHE A 116 19.30 0.50 11.78
CA PHE A 116 19.38 -0.59 10.84
C PHE A 116 18.07 -0.70 10.08
N THR A 117 18.16 -1.25 8.87
CA THR A 117 17.02 -1.45 7.97
C THR A 117 16.95 -2.91 7.59
N LEU A 118 15.77 -3.49 7.72
CA LEU A 118 15.43 -4.84 7.29
C LEU A 118 14.69 -4.73 5.95
N PRO A 119 15.34 -5.07 4.83
CA PRO A 119 14.67 -5.14 3.54
C PRO A 119 13.87 -6.45 3.44
N LEU A 120 12.59 -6.40 3.79
CA LEU A 120 11.67 -7.53 3.77
C LEU A 120 10.93 -7.68 2.43
N GLY A 121 11.21 -6.80 1.46
CA GLY A 121 10.63 -6.85 0.12
C GLY A 121 10.93 -8.18 -0.57
N GLY A 122 9.91 -8.80 -1.17
CA GLY A 122 9.97 -10.12 -1.80
C GLY A 122 10.18 -11.30 -0.84
N LEU A 123 10.30 -11.05 0.47
CA LEU A 123 10.45 -12.09 1.51
C LEU A 123 9.17 -12.36 2.28
N ILE A 124 8.19 -11.45 2.17
CA ILE A 124 6.89 -11.55 2.79
C ILE A 124 5.82 -11.50 1.71
N THR A 125 4.81 -12.37 1.80
CA THR A 125 3.58 -12.27 1.02
C THR A 125 2.39 -12.28 1.97
N SER A 126 1.44 -11.39 1.72
CA SER A 126 0.15 -11.39 2.41
C SER A 126 -0.93 -11.87 1.45
N GLU A 127 -1.87 -12.68 1.94
CA GLU A 127 -3.02 -13.14 1.17
C GLU A 127 -4.27 -12.39 1.63
N ILE A 128 -5.09 -11.93 0.69
CA ILE A 128 -6.39 -11.32 0.94
C ILE A 128 -7.49 -12.24 0.42
N SER A 129 -8.50 -12.46 1.26
CA SER A 129 -9.80 -12.97 0.83
C SER A 129 -10.83 -11.85 0.85
N VAL A 130 -11.47 -11.59 -0.31
CA VAL A 130 -12.50 -10.56 -0.47
C VAL A 130 -13.84 -11.22 -0.72
N THR A 131 -14.87 -10.79 0.02
CA THR A 131 -16.28 -11.06 -0.30
C THR A 131 -17.00 -9.75 -0.44
N GLY A 132 -17.56 -9.49 -1.63
CA GLY A 132 -18.22 -8.23 -1.96
C GLY A 132 -19.50 -8.42 -2.76
N THR A 133 -20.09 -7.31 -3.16
CA THR A 133 -21.19 -7.29 -4.13
C THR A 133 -20.81 -6.41 -5.32
N LEU A 134 -21.59 -6.44 -6.39
CA LEU A 134 -21.38 -5.54 -7.52
C LEU A 134 -22.22 -4.27 -7.35
N LEU A 135 -21.62 -3.15 -7.73
CA LEU A 135 -22.16 -1.81 -7.50
C LEU A 135 -22.03 -0.97 -8.77
N THR A 136 -23.10 -0.25 -9.11
CA THR A 136 -23.08 0.75 -10.18
C THR A 136 -23.18 2.15 -9.59
N LYS A 137 -22.33 3.07 -10.08
CA LYS A 137 -22.33 4.48 -9.70
C LYS A 137 -22.47 5.33 -10.96
N TYR A 138 -23.19 6.44 -10.87
CA TYR A 138 -23.21 7.43 -11.94
C TYR A 138 -22.18 8.52 -11.64
N ALA A 139 -21.34 8.85 -12.61
CA ALA A 139 -20.31 9.86 -12.46
C ALA A 139 -20.36 10.85 -13.62
N THR A 140 -20.17 12.14 -13.29
CA THR A 140 -19.79 13.12 -14.30
C THR A 140 -18.36 12.85 -14.72
N ASN A 141 -18.08 12.97 -16.01
CA ASN A 141 -16.73 12.79 -16.53
C ASN A 141 -15.75 13.77 -15.83
N PRO A 142 -14.71 13.27 -15.13
CA PRO A 142 -13.80 14.14 -14.39
C PRO A 142 -12.95 15.05 -15.30
N ALA A 143 -12.80 14.68 -16.59
CA ALA A 143 -12.11 15.51 -17.57
C ALA A 143 -12.98 16.65 -18.11
N ARG A 144 -14.27 16.72 -17.73
CA ARG A 144 -15.19 17.78 -18.16
C ARG A 144 -14.80 19.14 -17.56
N PRO A 145 -14.59 20.19 -18.37
CA PRO A 145 -14.35 21.54 -17.89
C PRO A 145 -15.50 22.10 -17.05
N ALA A 146 -15.17 22.90 -16.04
CA ALA A 146 -16.16 23.58 -15.21
C ALA A 146 -17.09 24.47 -16.07
N GLY A 147 -18.41 24.30 -15.90
CA GLY A 147 -19.43 25.07 -16.62
C GLY A 147 -19.81 24.52 -17.99
N MET A 148 -19.18 23.45 -18.47
CA MET A 148 -19.62 22.74 -19.68
C MET A 148 -20.93 21.99 -19.39
N ASN A 149 -21.95 22.21 -20.23
CA ASN A 149 -23.23 21.50 -20.12
C ASN A 149 -23.14 20.08 -20.71
N ASP A 150 -24.12 19.23 -20.42
CA ASP A 150 -24.12 17.82 -20.85
C ASP A 150 -24.08 17.65 -22.38
N TRP A 151 -24.74 18.54 -23.14
CA TRP A 151 -24.78 18.47 -24.60
C TRP A 151 -23.41 18.76 -25.22
N ASP A 152 -22.76 19.84 -24.79
CA ASP A 152 -21.43 20.21 -25.27
C ASP A 152 -20.39 19.14 -24.90
N ALA A 153 -20.53 18.52 -23.74
CA ALA A 153 -19.64 17.45 -23.31
C ALA A 153 -19.85 16.16 -24.13
N GLN A 154 -21.10 15.87 -24.50
CA GLN A 154 -21.45 14.74 -25.33
C GLN A 154 -20.93 14.89 -26.77
N ASP A 155 -20.91 16.11 -27.29
CA ASP A 155 -20.42 16.43 -28.65
C ASP A 155 -18.90 16.64 -28.71
N ALA A 156 -18.20 16.59 -27.56
CA ALA A 156 -16.75 16.66 -27.51
C ALA A 156 -16.10 15.44 -28.20
N ASN A 157 -14.88 15.64 -28.73
CA ASN A 157 -14.09 14.57 -29.33
C ASN A 157 -12.67 14.56 -28.74
N PRO A 158 -12.31 13.59 -27.87
CA PRO A 158 -13.13 12.46 -27.42
C PRO A 158 -14.34 12.88 -26.56
N SER A 159 -15.35 12.02 -26.45
CA SER A 159 -16.57 12.27 -25.67
C SER A 159 -16.24 12.57 -24.20
N LEU A 160 -16.82 13.64 -23.66
CA LEU A 160 -16.78 14.02 -22.25
C LEU A 160 -18.16 13.80 -21.58
N ALA A 161 -18.98 12.92 -22.17
CA ALA A 161 -20.26 12.49 -21.65
C ALA A 161 -20.10 11.85 -20.26
N ASN A 162 -21.17 11.90 -19.48
CA ASN A 162 -21.22 11.22 -18.18
C ASN A 162 -21.18 9.71 -18.41
N HIS A 163 -20.97 8.95 -17.35
CA HIS A 163 -20.83 7.51 -17.46
C HIS A 163 -21.33 6.79 -16.22
N TRP A 164 -21.84 5.59 -16.43
CA TRP A 164 -22.03 4.61 -15.38
C TRP A 164 -20.71 3.88 -15.14
N GLN A 165 -20.38 3.66 -13.88
CA GLN A 165 -19.19 2.97 -13.42
C GLN A 165 -19.60 1.71 -12.68
N LEU A 166 -19.03 0.58 -13.07
CA LEU A 166 -19.20 -0.70 -12.40
C LEU A 166 -18.02 -0.93 -11.45
N PHE A 167 -18.30 -1.25 -10.20
CA PHE A 167 -17.31 -1.54 -9.16
C PHE A 167 -17.58 -2.89 -8.49
N VAL A 168 -16.54 -3.43 -7.87
CA VAL A 168 -16.68 -4.44 -6.81
C VAL A 168 -16.77 -3.66 -5.50
N ASP A 169 -17.78 -3.93 -4.68
CA ASP A 169 -17.99 -3.31 -3.37
C ASP A 169 -17.67 -4.34 -2.27
N PRO A 170 -16.42 -4.37 -1.76
CA PRO A 170 -16.01 -5.30 -0.73
C PRO A 170 -16.83 -5.10 0.55
N GLN A 171 -17.46 -6.16 1.04
CA GLN A 171 -18.20 -6.15 2.30
C GLN A 171 -17.36 -6.74 3.44
N PHE A 172 -16.54 -7.74 3.11
CA PHE A 172 -15.61 -8.39 4.01
C PHE A 172 -14.27 -8.53 3.29
N LEU A 173 -13.20 -8.09 3.96
CA LEU A 173 -11.85 -8.41 3.59
C LEU A 173 -11.20 -9.10 4.79
N ASP A 174 -10.48 -10.16 4.51
CA ASP A 174 -9.68 -10.90 5.47
C ASP A 174 -8.24 -10.92 4.97
N LEU A 175 -7.27 -10.64 5.84
CA LEU A 175 -5.86 -10.62 5.48
C LEU A 175 -5.10 -11.59 6.36
N ASP A 176 -4.41 -12.51 5.71
CA ASP A 176 -3.52 -13.47 6.34
C ASP A 176 -2.08 -13.19 5.89
N ILE A 177 -1.14 -13.20 6.83
CA ILE A 177 0.28 -13.26 6.47
C ILE A 177 0.59 -14.72 6.16
N PHE A 178 0.75 -15.03 4.87
CA PHE A 178 0.82 -16.40 4.40
C PHE A 178 2.24 -16.97 4.39
N ASP A 179 3.25 -16.16 4.04
CA ASP A 179 4.63 -16.62 3.91
C ASP A 179 5.64 -15.58 4.40
N ILE A 180 6.59 -16.03 5.22
CA ILE A 180 7.78 -15.27 5.65
C ILE A 180 8.98 -16.17 5.40
N ALA A 181 9.86 -15.76 4.49
CA ALA A 181 11.03 -16.55 4.15
C ALA A 181 11.95 -16.76 5.35
N ASP A 182 12.50 -17.98 5.50
CA ASP A 182 13.46 -18.34 6.57
C ASP A 182 14.65 -17.37 6.69
N ILE A 183 15.05 -16.74 5.58
CA ILE A 183 16.15 -15.77 5.51
C ILE A 183 15.89 -14.48 6.32
N VAL A 184 14.64 -14.19 6.70
CA VAL A 184 14.30 -13.00 7.48
C VAL A 184 14.95 -13.05 8.87
N GLY A 185 15.06 -14.24 9.47
CA GLY A 185 15.78 -14.41 10.74
C GLY A 185 17.27 -14.10 10.63
N ASP A 186 17.92 -14.66 9.61
CA ASP A 186 19.34 -14.39 9.32
C ASP A 186 19.57 -12.90 9.02
N LEU A 187 18.66 -12.27 8.27
CA LEU A 187 18.74 -10.84 7.93
C LEU A 187 18.66 -9.96 9.19
N LEU A 188 17.77 -10.32 10.12
CA LEU A 188 17.61 -9.64 11.40
C LEU A 188 18.84 -9.78 12.28
N GLU A 189 19.35 -11.00 12.47
CA GLU A 189 20.55 -11.26 13.28
C GLU A 189 21.77 -10.48 12.72
N ASN A 190 21.99 -10.56 11.41
CA ASN A 190 23.09 -9.85 10.75
C ASN A 190 22.95 -8.32 10.83
N ALA A 191 21.74 -7.78 10.69
CA ALA A 191 21.51 -6.34 10.76
C ALA A 191 21.81 -5.79 12.17
N VAL A 192 21.45 -6.54 13.21
CA VAL A 192 21.72 -6.18 14.60
C VAL A 192 23.20 -6.28 14.92
N ASP A 193 23.84 -7.38 14.54
CA ASP A 193 25.27 -7.57 14.80
C ASP A 193 26.09 -6.47 14.12
N ALA A 194 25.76 -6.13 12.87
CA ALA A 194 26.36 -5.01 12.17
C ALA A 194 26.13 -3.67 12.87
N ALA A 195 24.92 -3.43 13.39
CA ALA A 195 24.60 -2.22 14.15
C ALA A 195 25.42 -2.13 15.45
N ILE A 196 25.55 -3.23 16.21
CA ILE A 196 26.34 -3.31 17.45
C ILE A 196 27.84 -3.17 17.17
N ASP A 197 28.36 -3.78 16.11
CA ASP A 197 29.78 -3.72 15.76
C ASP A 197 30.19 -2.33 15.25
N ASN A 198 29.38 -1.68 14.43
CA ASN A 198 29.61 -0.29 14.03
C ASN A 198 29.62 0.66 15.22
N LEU A 199 28.74 0.40 16.20
CA LEU A 199 28.65 1.20 17.41
C LEU A 199 29.88 1.11 18.32
N LEU A 200 30.52 -0.07 18.37
CA LEU A 200 31.56 -0.35 19.35
C LEU A 200 32.97 -0.50 18.74
N GLY A 201 33.06 -0.64 17.42
CA GLY A 201 34.31 -0.93 16.70
C GLY A 201 35.35 0.19 16.76
N PHE A 202 34.90 1.45 16.89
CA PHE A 202 35.80 2.61 16.94
C PHE A 202 36.36 2.90 18.35
N LEU A 203 35.86 2.23 19.40
CA LEU A 203 36.21 2.52 20.79
C LEU A 203 37.40 1.69 21.28
N PRO A 204 38.42 2.30 21.92
CA PRO A 204 39.49 1.57 22.62
C PRO A 204 38.93 0.64 23.70
N GLY A 205 39.59 -0.49 23.98
CA GLY A 205 39.06 -1.54 24.87
C GLY A 205 38.57 -1.09 26.26
N TRP A 206 39.20 -0.07 26.85
CA TRP A 206 38.77 0.52 28.13
C TRP A 206 37.49 1.37 28.00
N ALA A 207 37.30 2.07 26.87
CA ALA A 207 36.11 2.85 26.57
C ALA A 207 34.95 1.95 26.14
N ARG A 208 35.23 0.86 25.42
CA ARG A 208 34.27 -0.19 25.08
C ARG A 208 33.63 -0.80 26.33
N ALA A 209 34.39 -0.98 27.41
CA ALA A 209 33.87 -1.50 28.68
C ALA A 209 32.90 -0.53 29.37
N ILE A 210 33.22 0.78 29.39
CA ILE A 210 32.37 1.82 29.97
C ILE A 210 31.09 2.00 29.14
N VAL A 211 31.22 2.06 27.82
CA VAL A 211 30.10 2.19 26.90
C VAL A 211 29.20 0.95 26.94
N ARG A 212 29.75 -0.27 27.01
CA ARG A 212 28.96 -1.49 27.25
C ARG A 212 28.22 -1.48 28.58
N ALA A 213 28.78 -0.86 29.63
CA ALA A 213 28.09 -0.75 30.92
C ALA A 213 26.91 0.23 30.88
N ILE A 214 27.02 1.30 30.07
CA ILE A 214 25.95 2.29 29.88
C ILE A 214 24.88 1.75 28.94
N LEU A 215 25.29 1.10 27.85
CA LEU A 215 24.41 0.52 26.84
C LEU A 215 23.93 -0.89 27.19
N GLY A 216 24.38 -1.49 28.29
CA GLY A 216 23.96 -2.84 28.71
C GLY A 216 22.44 -3.00 28.68
N PRO A 217 21.66 -2.14 29.37
CA PRO A 217 20.20 -2.20 29.34
C PRO A 217 19.58 -2.00 27.95
N VAL A 218 20.23 -1.24 27.07
CA VAL A 218 19.78 -0.98 25.69
C VAL A 218 20.07 -2.18 24.80
N ILE A 219 21.27 -2.75 24.90
CA ILE A 219 21.67 -3.97 24.19
C ILE A 219 20.83 -5.14 24.69
N ASP A 220 20.50 -5.20 25.97
CA ASP A 220 19.61 -6.20 26.55
C ASP A 220 18.16 -6.00 26.10
N LEU A 221 17.72 -4.76 25.85
CA LEU A 221 16.41 -4.48 25.26
C LEU A 221 16.37 -4.80 23.76
N ILE A 222 17.38 -4.41 22.99
CA ILE A 222 17.53 -4.81 21.59
C ILE A 222 17.56 -6.33 21.53
N ARG A 223 18.34 -6.98 22.40
CA ARG A 223 18.33 -8.42 22.55
C ARG A 223 17.00 -8.95 23.01
N ALA A 224 16.23 -8.30 23.89
CA ALA A 224 14.89 -8.76 24.28
C ALA A 224 13.85 -8.61 23.16
N ILE A 225 14.01 -7.60 22.28
CA ILE A 225 13.25 -7.49 21.03
C ILE A 225 13.65 -8.63 20.07
N LEU A 226 14.90 -9.09 20.12
CA LEU A 226 15.44 -10.14 19.27
C LEU A 226 15.39 -11.55 19.86
N ASP A 227 15.22 -11.70 21.17
CA ASP A 227 14.97 -12.96 21.91
C ASP A 227 13.51 -13.41 21.70
N ILE A 228 12.78 -12.71 20.81
CA ILE A 228 11.55 -13.12 20.12
C ILE A 228 11.89 -13.92 18.83
N ALA A 229 13.16 -14.25 18.60
CA ALA A 229 13.59 -15.08 17.47
C ALA A 229 12.94 -16.48 17.42
N ASP A 230 12.31 -16.94 18.50
CA ASP A 230 11.53 -18.19 18.50
C ASP A 230 10.22 -18.06 17.69
N ASP A 231 9.67 -16.84 17.53
CA ASP A 231 8.44 -16.57 16.74
C ASP A 231 8.56 -15.22 15.98
N ILE A 232 9.58 -15.12 15.11
CA ILE A 232 9.84 -13.94 14.25
C ILE A 232 8.58 -13.56 13.45
N GLN A 233 7.79 -14.55 13.04
CA GLN A 233 6.55 -14.32 12.32
C GLN A 233 5.51 -13.57 13.15
N GLU A 234 5.31 -13.94 14.42
CA GLU A 234 4.39 -13.23 15.32
C GLU A 234 4.88 -11.80 15.55
N TRP A 235 6.18 -11.61 15.77
CA TRP A 235 6.75 -10.29 15.99
C TRP A 235 6.60 -9.35 14.78
N ILE A 236 6.92 -9.82 13.57
CA ILE A 236 6.76 -9.03 12.35
C ILE A 236 5.28 -8.73 12.12
N SER A 237 4.39 -9.71 12.31
CA SER A 237 2.95 -9.52 12.21
C SER A 237 2.45 -8.44 13.17
N ASP A 238 2.81 -8.51 14.45
CA ASP A 238 2.42 -7.53 15.46
C ASP A 238 3.00 -6.14 15.18
N LEU A 239 4.23 -6.07 14.69
CA LEU A 239 4.86 -4.81 14.35
C LEU A 239 4.18 -4.14 13.16
N LEU A 240 3.98 -4.87 12.06
CA LEU A 240 3.34 -4.35 10.85
C LEU A 240 1.86 -4.05 11.08
N ASN A 241 1.15 -4.92 11.80
CA ASN A 241 -0.28 -4.78 12.03
C ASN A 241 -0.60 -3.87 13.22
N VAL A 242 -0.17 -4.22 14.43
CA VAL A 242 -0.60 -3.55 15.66
C VAL A 242 0.11 -2.22 15.86
N SER A 243 1.42 -2.17 15.61
CA SER A 243 2.21 -0.96 15.89
C SER A 243 2.10 0.09 14.79
N PHE A 244 2.15 -0.34 13.51
CA PHE A 244 2.08 0.55 12.37
C PHE A 244 0.71 0.66 11.72
N GLY A 245 -0.20 -0.30 11.93
CA GLY A 245 -1.48 -0.33 11.21
C GLY A 245 -1.32 -0.53 9.70
N LEU A 246 -0.18 -1.05 9.23
CA LEU A 246 0.13 -1.14 7.81
C LEU A 246 -0.81 -2.10 7.08
N LEU A 247 -1.12 -3.25 7.70
CA LEU A 247 -1.98 -4.27 7.09
C LEU A 247 -3.44 -3.78 7.01
N ASP A 248 -3.95 -3.17 8.08
CA ASP A 248 -5.25 -2.50 8.08
C ASP A 248 -5.32 -1.38 7.02
N PHE A 249 -4.25 -0.59 6.90
CA PHE A 249 -4.13 0.44 5.87
C PHE A 249 -4.14 -0.18 4.46
N ALA A 250 -3.38 -1.24 4.23
CA ALA A 250 -3.35 -1.94 2.94
C ALA A 250 -4.73 -2.51 2.57
N LEU A 251 -5.43 -3.15 3.54
CA LEU A 251 -6.81 -3.61 3.37
C LEU A 251 -7.75 -2.45 3.00
N GLN A 252 -7.65 -1.33 3.70
CA GLN A 252 -8.46 -0.15 3.40
C GLN A 252 -8.17 0.40 2.00
N MET A 253 -6.90 0.42 1.59
CA MET A 253 -6.49 0.87 0.26
C MET A 253 -7.00 -0.05 -0.84
N VAL A 254 -6.92 -1.37 -0.66
CA VAL A 254 -7.49 -2.34 -1.61
C VAL A 254 -9.01 -2.19 -1.68
N ALA A 255 -9.68 -2.05 -0.54
CA ALA A 255 -11.12 -1.87 -0.49
C ALA A 255 -11.57 -0.60 -1.21
N ASP A 256 -10.92 0.53 -0.94
CA ASP A 256 -11.24 1.81 -1.58
C ASP A 256 -10.90 1.80 -3.08
N TYR A 257 -9.80 1.16 -3.46
CA TYR A 257 -9.43 0.99 -4.86
C TYR A 257 -10.51 0.27 -5.66
N LEU A 258 -10.96 -0.89 -5.14
CA LEU A 258 -11.98 -1.72 -5.78
C LEU A 258 -13.36 -1.05 -5.80
N ALA A 259 -13.72 -0.34 -4.73
CA ALA A 259 -15.05 0.23 -4.58
C ALA A 259 -15.22 1.63 -5.20
N ASN A 260 -14.17 2.45 -5.22
CA ASN A 260 -14.30 3.89 -5.48
C ASN A 260 -13.34 4.46 -6.51
N GLN A 261 -12.14 3.90 -6.67
CA GLN A 261 -11.11 4.52 -7.51
C GLN A 261 -11.09 3.95 -8.92
N SER A 262 -11.17 2.63 -9.05
CA SER A 262 -10.92 1.94 -10.32
C SER A 262 -12.10 1.06 -10.71
N PRO A 263 -13.02 1.55 -11.56
CA PRO A 263 -14.16 0.77 -11.98
C PRO A 263 -13.76 -0.38 -12.91
N LEU A 264 -14.36 -1.56 -12.73
CA LEU A 264 -14.25 -2.71 -13.63
C LEU A 264 -14.55 -2.33 -15.07
N HIS A 265 -15.57 -1.48 -15.26
CA HIS A 265 -15.97 -1.01 -16.57
C HIS A 265 -16.70 0.34 -16.46
N GLN A 266 -16.62 1.13 -17.52
CA GLN A 266 -17.35 2.39 -17.65
C GLN A 266 -18.22 2.34 -18.90
N ILE A 267 -19.48 2.73 -18.74
CA ILE A 267 -20.48 2.75 -19.81
C ILE A 267 -20.87 4.21 -20.03
N GLU A 268 -20.54 4.75 -21.20
CA GLU A 268 -20.95 6.11 -21.58
C GLU A 268 -22.48 6.26 -21.48
N ASP A 269 -22.95 7.39 -20.96
CA ASP A 269 -24.35 7.77 -20.93
C ASP A 269 -24.53 9.19 -21.49
N PRO A 270 -25.31 9.37 -22.59
CA PRO A 270 -26.01 8.34 -23.37
C PRO A 270 -25.10 7.38 -24.15
N PHE A 271 -25.39 6.08 -24.10
CA PHE A 271 -24.56 5.03 -24.69
C PHE A 271 -24.60 5.05 -26.23
N PRO A 272 -23.44 5.11 -26.92
CA PRO A 272 -23.39 5.08 -28.38
C PRO A 272 -23.64 3.66 -28.93
N MET A 273 -24.89 3.35 -29.25
CA MET A 273 -25.24 2.08 -29.91
C MET A 273 -24.68 2.01 -31.34
N LEU A 274 -24.69 3.14 -32.04
CA LEU A 274 -24.06 3.30 -33.35
C LEU A 274 -23.23 4.58 -33.33
N GLU A 275 -21.94 4.42 -33.60
CA GLU A 275 -21.01 5.53 -33.74
C GLU A 275 -21.34 6.41 -34.93
N ALA A 276 -20.84 7.65 -34.90
CA ALA A 276 -20.88 8.51 -36.06
C ALA A 276 -20.12 7.85 -37.21
N ALA A 277 -20.76 7.73 -38.38
CA ALA A 277 -20.17 7.05 -39.54
C ALA A 277 -20.22 7.95 -40.78
N PRO A 278 -19.30 7.79 -41.74
CA PRO A 278 -19.38 8.50 -43.01
C PRO A 278 -20.74 8.26 -43.70
N ASN A 279 -21.35 9.32 -44.23
CA ASN A 279 -22.61 9.18 -44.95
C ASN A 279 -22.39 8.37 -46.24
N PRO A 280 -23.05 7.20 -46.41
CA PRO A 280 -22.90 6.38 -47.60
C PRO A 280 -23.49 7.03 -48.86
N ASN A 281 -24.33 8.06 -48.71
CA ASN A 281 -24.90 8.81 -49.82
C ASN A 281 -24.09 10.09 -50.06
N PRO A 282 -23.72 10.41 -51.31
CA PRO A 282 -23.03 11.66 -51.63
C PRO A 282 -23.96 12.85 -51.32
N GLY A 283 -23.57 13.68 -50.34
CA GLY A 283 -24.35 14.85 -49.93
C GLY A 283 -24.06 15.29 -48.49
N ASN A 284 -24.80 16.29 -48.02
CA ASN A 284 -24.77 16.74 -46.63
C ASN A 284 -25.88 16.03 -45.82
N PRO A 285 -25.63 15.66 -44.55
CA PRO A 285 -24.36 15.82 -43.83
C PRO A 285 -23.31 14.79 -44.28
N THR A 286 -22.03 15.12 -44.16
CA THR A 286 -20.90 14.23 -44.51
C THR A 286 -20.74 13.08 -43.53
N MET A 287 -21.28 13.20 -42.32
CA MET A 287 -21.32 12.18 -41.27
C MET A 287 -22.77 11.92 -40.86
N LEU A 288 -23.11 10.66 -40.62
CA LEU A 288 -24.34 10.27 -39.94
C LEU A 288 -24.21 10.58 -38.46
N ILE A 289 -25.30 11.08 -37.89
CA ILE A 289 -25.41 11.37 -36.45
C ILE A 289 -25.37 10.02 -35.70
N PRO A 290 -24.61 9.90 -34.60
CA PRO A 290 -24.60 8.69 -33.81
C PRO A 290 -25.98 8.38 -33.25
N VAL A 291 -26.31 7.10 -33.12
CA VAL A 291 -27.51 6.66 -32.42
C VAL A 291 -27.11 6.35 -30.99
N LYS A 292 -27.54 7.23 -30.08
CA LYS A 292 -27.25 7.10 -28.64
C LYS A 292 -28.51 6.75 -27.87
N VAL A 293 -28.37 5.95 -26.81
CA VAL A 293 -29.47 5.52 -25.95
C VAL A 293 -29.17 5.93 -24.52
N PRO A 294 -30.00 6.79 -23.90
CA PRO A 294 -29.81 7.14 -22.50
C PRO A 294 -30.20 5.95 -21.62
N ILE A 295 -29.35 5.65 -20.63
CA ILE A 295 -29.53 4.52 -19.72
C ILE A 295 -29.84 5.06 -18.33
N ARG A 296 -30.99 4.65 -17.78
CA ARG A 296 -31.42 4.95 -16.41
C ARG A 296 -31.52 3.70 -15.57
N ASP A 297 -31.45 3.89 -14.26
CA ASP A 297 -31.62 2.85 -13.25
C ASP A 297 -30.74 1.61 -13.53
N LEU A 298 -29.51 1.83 -14.02
CA LEU A 298 -28.60 0.74 -14.30
C LEU A 298 -28.30 0.00 -12.99
N LYS A 299 -28.50 -1.32 -13.01
CA LYS A 299 -28.23 -2.21 -11.89
C LYS A 299 -27.34 -3.33 -12.36
N VAL A 300 -26.54 -3.82 -11.44
CA VAL A 300 -25.69 -4.99 -11.65
C VAL A 300 -26.00 -6.03 -10.58
N PHE A 301 -25.99 -7.29 -10.98
CA PHE A 301 -26.00 -8.42 -10.07
C PHE A 301 -25.26 -9.60 -10.70
N ASN A 302 -25.08 -10.69 -9.97
CA ASN A 302 -24.59 -11.95 -10.51
C ASN A 302 -25.47 -13.13 -10.04
N ASN A 303 -25.37 -14.26 -10.72
CA ASN A 303 -26.28 -15.39 -10.53
C ASN A 303 -25.59 -16.77 -10.56
N ASP A 304 -24.34 -16.86 -10.12
CA ASP A 304 -23.43 -18.03 -10.18
C ASP A 304 -22.78 -18.40 -11.53
N VAL A 305 -23.30 -17.90 -12.65
CA VAL A 305 -22.68 -18.13 -13.98
C VAL A 305 -22.18 -16.84 -14.61
N GLU A 306 -22.93 -15.77 -14.40
CA GLU A 306 -22.77 -14.53 -15.15
C GLU A 306 -22.99 -13.31 -14.26
N MET A 307 -22.28 -12.25 -14.60
CA MET A 307 -22.60 -10.90 -14.18
C MET A 307 -23.65 -10.33 -15.13
N VAL A 308 -24.76 -9.83 -14.59
CA VAL A 308 -25.88 -9.30 -15.34
C VAL A 308 -26.03 -7.81 -15.07
N LEU A 309 -26.13 -7.02 -16.14
CA LEU A 309 -26.46 -5.61 -16.13
C LEU A 309 -27.88 -5.43 -16.67
N GLU A 310 -28.72 -4.72 -15.91
CA GLU A 310 -30.08 -4.38 -16.30
C GLU A 310 -30.29 -2.87 -16.24
N GLY A 311 -30.94 -2.31 -17.25
CA GLY A 311 -31.22 -0.88 -17.31
C GLY A 311 -32.49 -0.55 -18.07
N ASN A 312 -33.00 0.67 -17.84
CA ASN A 312 -34.14 1.23 -18.55
C ASN A 312 -33.65 2.28 -19.55
N VAL A 313 -34.19 2.25 -20.76
CA VAL A 313 -34.08 3.41 -21.66
C VAL A 313 -34.92 4.55 -21.12
N GLY A 314 -34.34 5.74 -20.93
CA GLY A 314 -35.09 6.89 -20.40
C GLY A 314 -34.41 8.23 -20.51
#